data_AF-A0A2V1N2V5-F1
#
_entry.id   AF-A0A2V1N2V5-F1
#
_cell.length_a   1.000
_cell.length_b   1.000
_cell.length_c   1.000
_cell.angle_alpha   90.00
_cell.angle_beta   90.00
_cell.angle_gamma   90.00
#
_symmetry.space_group_name_H-M   'P 1'
#
loop_
_entity.id
_entity.type
_entity.pdbx_description
1 polymer ?
#
loop_
_entity_poly.entity_id
_entity_poly.type
_entity_poly.pdbx_seq_one_letter_code
_entity_poly.pdbx_strand_id
1 'polypeptide(L)'
;MVERLSAADLRSLIEQDYRLKRAIGILRGSFADQAGSEAFQVPQITVADLAYAKRLKQNLPDLSTQIEFDEYESVQAYIQRQQSWLTGQDIAWLRAPFE
;
A
#
# COMPACT_ATOMS: atom_id res chain seq x y z
N MET A 1 -12.89 11.62 3.12
CA MET A 1 -13.92 10.69 3.63
C MET A 1 -13.23 9.36 3.93
N VAL A 2 -13.42 8.76 5.11
CA VAL A 2 -12.80 7.47 5.49
C VAL A 2 -13.47 6.36 4.69
N GLU A 3 -12.70 5.61 3.92
CA GLU A 3 -13.20 4.48 3.14
C GLU A 3 -13.14 3.22 4.02
N ARG A 4 -14.29 2.57 4.25
CA ARG A 4 -14.38 1.42 5.18
C ARG A 4 -13.70 0.19 4.60
N LEU A 5 -13.14 -0.65 5.47
CA LEU A 5 -12.65 -1.98 5.10
C LEU A 5 -13.78 -2.83 4.53
N SER A 6 -13.54 -3.46 3.37
CA SER A 6 -14.47 -4.43 2.79
C SER A 6 -14.45 -5.77 3.56
N ALA A 7 -15.41 -6.65 3.30
CA ALA A 7 -15.41 -8.00 3.86
C ALA A 7 -14.11 -8.78 3.53
N ALA A 8 -13.57 -8.58 2.31
CA ALA A 8 -12.31 -9.19 1.89
C ALA A 8 -11.11 -8.59 2.64
N ASP A 9 -11.14 -7.31 2.95
CA ASP A 9 -10.08 -6.63 3.71
C ASP A 9 -10.09 -7.05 5.19
N LEU A 10 -11.27 -7.21 5.78
CA LEU A 10 -11.42 -7.74 7.14
C LEU A 10 -10.97 -9.20 7.22
N ARG A 11 -11.34 -10.02 6.23
CA ARG A 11 -10.88 -11.40 6.15
C ARG A 11 -9.36 -11.48 6.08
N SER A 12 -8.74 -10.69 5.21
CA SER A 12 -7.28 -10.61 5.09
C SER A 12 -6.62 -10.17 6.40
N LEU A 13 -7.23 -9.23 7.13
CA LEU A 13 -6.77 -8.81 8.46
C LEU A 13 -6.81 -9.94 9.49
N ILE A 14 -7.90 -10.74 9.49
CA ILE A 14 -8.09 -11.87 10.42
C ILE A 14 -7.14 -13.03 10.07
N GLU A 15 -7.06 -13.39 8.79
CA GLU A 15 -6.25 -14.52 8.30
C GLU A 15 -4.76 -14.18 8.21
N GLN A 16 -4.40 -12.90 8.34
CA GLN A 16 -3.03 -12.38 8.20
C GLN A 16 -2.35 -12.85 6.90
N ASP A 17 -3.13 -12.79 5.81
CA ASP A 17 -2.72 -13.32 4.52
C ASP A 17 -1.68 -12.42 3.81
N TYR A 18 -1.33 -12.81 2.59
CA TYR A 18 -0.35 -12.08 1.78
C TYR A 18 -0.79 -10.64 1.45
N ARG A 19 -2.10 -10.36 1.31
CA ARG A 19 -2.60 -9.01 1.01
C ARG A 19 -2.33 -8.08 2.17
N LEU A 20 -2.56 -8.55 3.41
CA LEU A 20 -2.24 -7.78 4.61
C LEU A 20 -0.73 -7.53 4.71
N LYS A 21 0.09 -8.56 4.51
CA LYS A 21 1.56 -8.44 4.58
C LYS A 21 2.09 -7.42 3.58
N ARG A 22 1.59 -7.46 2.34
CA ARG A 22 1.95 -6.49 1.28
C ARG A 22 1.47 -5.08 1.61
N ALA A 23 0.24 -4.92 2.09
CA ALA A 23 -0.28 -3.62 2.52
C ALA A 23 0.56 -3.02 3.65
N ILE A 24 0.94 -3.83 4.66
CA ILE A 24 1.86 -3.38 5.72
C ILE A 24 3.24 -3.05 5.16
N GLY A 25 3.77 -3.85 4.24
CA GLY A 25 5.05 -3.57 3.57
C GLY A 25 5.04 -2.24 2.80
N ILE A 26 3.93 -1.92 2.13
CA ILE A 26 3.70 -0.63 1.48
C ILE A 26 3.69 0.49 2.54
N LEU A 27 2.85 0.36 3.56
CA LEU A 27 2.70 1.35 4.63
C LEU A 27 4.03 1.64 5.33
N ARG A 28 4.86 0.62 5.55
CA ARG A 28 6.17 0.76 6.21
C ARG A 28 7.33 1.05 5.25
N GLY A 29 7.09 1.09 3.95
CA GLY A 29 8.13 1.25 2.93
C GLY A 29 9.07 0.06 2.78
N SER A 30 8.78 -1.09 3.41
CA SER A 30 9.60 -2.30 3.42
C SER A 30 9.19 -3.31 2.32
N PHE A 31 8.41 -2.89 1.32
CA PHE A 31 7.98 -3.77 0.23
C PHE A 31 9.19 -4.36 -0.52
N ALA A 32 10.16 -3.50 -0.86
CA ALA A 32 11.39 -3.90 -1.54
C ALA A 32 12.19 -4.96 -0.75
N ASP A 33 12.24 -4.83 0.59
CA ASP A 33 12.97 -5.75 1.46
C ASP A 33 12.32 -7.15 1.52
N GLN A 34 11.02 -7.22 1.23
CA GLN A 34 10.24 -8.46 1.24
C GLN A 34 9.97 -9.01 -0.17
N ALA A 35 10.33 -8.23 -1.20
CA ALA A 35 10.15 -8.62 -2.58
C ALA A 35 11.06 -9.81 -2.91
N GLY A 36 10.44 -10.91 -3.35
CA GLY A 36 11.13 -12.19 -3.58
C GLY A 36 11.02 -13.20 -2.44
N SER A 37 10.41 -12.83 -1.30
CA SER A 37 9.95 -13.84 -0.33
C SER A 37 8.74 -14.60 -0.90
N GLU A 38 8.55 -15.86 -0.49
CA GLU A 38 7.36 -16.65 -0.85
C GLU A 38 6.04 -15.95 -0.47
N ALA A 39 6.09 -15.03 0.50
CA ALA A 39 4.94 -14.25 0.92
C ALA A 39 4.47 -13.23 -0.14
N PHE A 40 5.31 -12.85 -1.10
CA PHE A 40 5.01 -11.83 -2.11
C PHE A 40 4.89 -12.53 -3.47
N GLN A 41 3.76 -13.24 -3.65
CA GLN A 41 3.42 -14.07 -4.82
C GLN A 41 3.55 -13.34 -6.19
N VAL A 42 3.64 -12.01 -6.19
CA VAL A 42 3.74 -11.16 -7.38
C VAL A 42 4.91 -10.17 -7.19
N PRO A 43 5.78 -9.97 -8.20
CA PRO A 43 7.00 -9.18 -8.06
C PRO A 43 6.77 -7.67 -8.04
N GLN A 44 5.56 -7.15 -8.26
CA GLN A 44 5.27 -5.72 -8.34
C GLN A 44 4.18 -5.33 -7.35
N ILE A 45 4.18 -4.06 -6.91
CA ILE A 45 3.06 -3.44 -6.21
C ILE A 45 1.92 -3.26 -7.20
N THR A 46 0.68 -3.43 -6.75
CA THR A 46 -0.51 -3.19 -7.57
C THR A 46 -1.41 -2.13 -6.94
N VAL A 47 -2.26 -1.51 -7.76
CA VAL A 47 -3.36 -0.64 -7.30
C VAL A 47 -4.20 -1.31 -6.21
N ALA A 48 -4.42 -2.63 -6.27
CA ALA A 48 -5.19 -3.34 -5.25
C ALA A 48 -4.47 -3.34 -3.89
N ASP A 49 -3.13 -3.50 -3.89
CA ASP A 49 -2.33 -3.42 -2.67
C ASP A 49 -2.33 -1.99 -2.11
N LEU A 50 -2.15 -0.98 -2.98
CA LEU A 50 -2.15 0.43 -2.61
C LEU A 50 -3.50 0.88 -2.04
N ALA A 51 -4.59 0.49 -2.68
CA ALA A 51 -5.94 0.79 -2.22
C ALA A 51 -6.22 0.11 -0.87
N TYR A 52 -5.77 -1.13 -0.68
CA TYR A 52 -5.91 -1.79 0.60
C TYR A 52 -5.06 -1.13 1.70
N ALA A 53 -3.79 -0.80 1.41
CA ALA A 53 -2.92 -0.05 2.32
C ALA A 53 -3.55 1.28 2.75
N LYS A 54 -4.10 2.05 1.80
CA LYS A 54 -4.81 3.30 2.08
C LYS A 54 -6.01 3.08 3.01
N ARG A 55 -6.88 2.12 2.71
CA ARG A 55 -8.02 1.77 3.61
C ARG A 55 -7.54 1.32 4.98
N LEU A 56 -6.48 0.52 5.05
CA LEU A 56 -5.92 0.04 6.30
C LEU A 56 -5.46 1.22 7.18
N LYS A 57 -4.67 2.15 6.63
CA LYS A 57 -4.23 3.35 7.36
C LYS A 57 -5.40 4.23 7.81
N GLN A 58 -6.40 4.44 6.95
CA GLN A 58 -7.57 5.24 7.30
C GLN A 58 -8.41 4.67 8.44
N ASN A 59 -8.47 3.33 8.58
CA ASN A 59 -9.24 2.66 9.63
C ASN A 59 -8.39 2.28 10.86
N LEU A 60 -7.07 2.29 10.74
CA LEU A 60 -6.10 2.00 11.80
C LEU A 60 -5.05 3.14 11.84
N PRO A 61 -5.42 4.33 12.35
CA PRO A 61 -4.60 5.54 12.26
C PRO A 61 -3.27 5.41 13.01
N ASP A 62 -3.22 4.59 14.06
CA ASP A 62 -2.03 4.35 14.90
C ASP A 62 -0.96 3.49 14.21
N LEU A 63 -1.23 2.96 13.01
CA LEU A 63 -0.19 2.30 12.21
C LEU A 63 0.88 3.31 11.82
N SER A 64 2.11 3.02 12.25
CA SER A 64 3.31 3.72 11.79
C SER A 64 3.47 3.53 10.27
N THR A 65 3.58 4.64 9.57
CA THR A 65 3.58 4.75 8.11
C THR A 65 4.75 5.57 7.60
N GLN A 66 5.26 5.21 6.43
CA GLN A 66 6.23 5.97 5.62
C GLN A 66 5.59 6.56 4.36
N ILE A 67 4.29 6.40 4.20
CA ILE A 67 3.49 7.03 3.15
C ILE A 67 2.18 7.52 3.77
N GLU A 68 1.89 8.80 3.57
CA GLU A 68 0.60 9.43 3.85
C GLU A 68 -0.06 9.72 2.49
N PHE A 69 -1.15 9.01 2.19
CA PHE A 69 -1.77 8.99 0.86
C PHE A 69 -2.49 10.29 0.47
N ASP A 70 -2.61 11.23 1.40
CA ASP A 70 -3.19 12.56 1.25
C ASP A 70 -2.15 13.68 1.28
N GLU A 71 -0.86 13.34 1.42
CA GLU A 71 0.24 14.29 1.42
C GLU A 71 1.09 14.12 0.15
N TYR A 72 1.10 15.16 -0.70
CA TYR A 72 1.80 15.11 -1.98
C TYR A 72 3.30 14.79 -1.82
N GLU A 73 3.98 15.41 -0.85
CA GLU A 73 5.40 15.19 -0.61
C GLU A 73 5.68 13.74 -0.20
N SER A 74 4.85 13.18 0.69
CA SER A 74 4.93 11.78 1.14
C SER A 74 4.74 10.80 -0.02
N VAL A 75 3.75 11.06 -0.87
CA VAL A 75 3.48 10.24 -2.06
C VAL A 75 4.63 10.31 -3.07
N GLN A 76 5.18 11.49 -3.37
CA GLN A 76 6.30 11.59 -4.31
C GLN A 76 7.57 10.92 -3.75
N ALA A 77 7.86 11.09 -2.46
CA ALA A 77 8.99 10.43 -1.82
C ALA A 77 8.84 8.90 -1.88
N TYR A 78 7.62 8.38 -1.66
CA TYR A 78 7.32 6.97 -1.81
C TYR A 78 7.54 6.48 -3.25
N ILE A 79 7.01 7.19 -4.25
CA ILE A 79 7.16 6.85 -5.67
C ILE A 79 8.64 6.78 -6.06
N GLN A 80 9.45 7.78 -5.65
CA GLN A 80 10.89 7.79 -5.95
C GLN A 80 11.61 6.58 -5.36
N ARG A 81 11.30 6.21 -4.12
CA ARG A 81 11.93 5.07 -3.45
C ARG A 81 11.50 3.71 -4.01
N GLN A 82 10.24 3.58 -4.41
CA GLN A 82 9.65 2.30 -4.84
C GLN A 82 9.49 2.21 -6.37
N GLN A 83 10.16 3.08 -7.13
CA GLN A 83 9.97 3.22 -8.58
C GLN A 83 10.14 1.90 -9.35
N SER A 84 11.08 1.04 -8.95
CA SER A 84 11.30 -0.28 -9.57
C SER A 84 10.17 -1.28 -9.35
N TRP A 85 9.30 -1.02 -8.38
CA TRP A 85 8.21 -1.90 -7.96
C TRP A 85 6.83 -1.40 -8.41
N LEU A 86 6.76 -0.19 -8.97
CA LEU A 86 5.53 0.46 -9.40
C LEU A 86 5.43 0.48 -10.92
N THR A 87 4.25 0.20 -11.44
CA THR A 87 3.92 0.44 -12.85
C THR A 87 3.44 1.88 -13.07
N GLY A 88 3.33 2.30 -14.34
CA GLY A 88 2.72 3.59 -14.67
C GLY A 88 1.29 3.73 -14.16
N GLN A 89 0.53 2.64 -14.08
CA GLN A 89 -0.83 2.63 -13.53
C GLN A 89 -0.83 2.89 -12.03
N ASP A 90 0.10 2.30 -11.28
CA ASP A 90 0.20 2.47 -9.83
C ASP A 90 0.61 3.90 -9.48
N ILE A 91 1.54 4.47 -10.26
CA ILE A 91 1.97 5.86 -10.13
C ILE A 91 0.81 6.82 -10.41
N ALA A 92 0.05 6.59 -11.49
CA ALA A 92 -1.12 7.40 -11.81
C ALA A 92 -2.17 7.35 -10.69
N TRP A 93 -2.44 6.16 -10.14
CA TRP A 93 -3.36 6.01 -9.01
C TRP A 93 -2.90 6.77 -7.76
N LEU A 94 -1.60 6.72 -7.45
CA LEU A 94 -1.02 7.46 -6.32
C LEU A 94 -1.13 8.98 -6.49
N ARG A 95 -1.04 9.48 -7.72
CA ARG A 95 -1.10 10.92 -8.03
C ARG A 95 -2.51 11.47 -8.17
N ALA A 96 -3.48 10.61 -8.48
CA ALA A 96 -4.88 10.99 -8.71
C ALA A 96 -5.51 11.92 -7.65
N PRO A 97 -5.17 11.85 -6.34
CA PRO A 97 -5.72 12.79 -5.35
C PRO A 97 -5.24 14.25 -5.50
N PHE A 98 -4.23 14.52 -6.31
CA PHE A 98 -3.56 15.83 -6.43
C PHE A 98 -3.67 16.44 -7.83
N GLU A 99 -4.43 15.81 -8.71
CA GLU A 99 -4.77 16.28 -10.07
C GLU A 99 -6.21 16.83 -10.09
#